data_AF-A0A535KZ81-F1
#
_entry.id   AF-A0A535KZ81-F1
#
_cell.length_a   1.000
_cell.length_b   1.000
_cell.length_c   1.000
_cell.angle_alpha   90.00
_cell.angle_beta   90.00
_cell.angle_gamma   90.00
#
_symmetry.space_group_name_H-M   'P 1'
#
loop_
_entity.id
_entity.type
_entity.pdbx_description
1 polymer ?
#
loop_
_entity_poly.entity_id
_entity_poly.type
_entity_poly.pdbx_seq_one_letter_code
_entity_poly.pdbx_strand_id
1 'polypeptide(L)'
;MHISVLLGDDIGSQLLNGIFSLQFLQFVIAFLSFFGFVLTSAVILILAERKVMAWMQDRIGPFHTGPWGLLQTVADVGKLLLKEDIHAVKADKSLFLLAPSVFMAPVIAAFAVIPFSPYIGLPGTALATGIIYYVAMSSIDVVGVIMAGWSSNNKYSLIGGLRSAAQMISYELPLVLALVSVVMLTSALAGSPGYPGSSGIGTISIREIIDFQNAWPKNGVGIPV
;
A
#
# COMPACT_ATOMS: atom_id res chain seq x y z
N MET A 1 -45.37 23.93 13.62
CA MET A 1 -45.08 22.65 14.30
C MET A 1 -44.55 21.63 13.28
N HIS A 2 -43.40 21.90 12.67
CA HIS A 2 -42.83 21.06 11.59
C HIS A 2 -41.29 21.03 11.64
N ILE A 3 -40.74 20.94 12.85
CA ILE A 3 -39.28 20.82 13.12
C ILE A 3 -38.97 19.52 13.90
N SER A 4 -39.95 18.63 14.09
CA SER A 4 -39.77 17.39 14.87
C SER A 4 -39.68 16.11 14.03
N VAL A 5 -39.62 16.20 12.70
CA VAL A 5 -39.62 15.00 11.80
C VAL A 5 -38.23 14.68 11.23
N LEU A 6 -37.19 15.49 11.48
CA LEU A 6 -35.90 15.37 10.78
C LEU A 6 -34.76 14.64 11.51
N LEU A 7 -34.93 14.09 12.72
CA LEU A 7 -33.76 13.58 13.49
C LEU A 7 -33.94 12.28 14.29
N GLY A 8 -35.04 11.53 14.15
CA GLY A 8 -35.31 10.36 15.00
C GLY A 8 -35.05 8.99 14.37
N ASP A 9 -35.75 8.69 13.26
CA ASP A 9 -35.91 7.30 12.78
C ASP A 9 -35.16 6.99 11.48
N ASP A 10 -34.53 8.00 10.86
CA ASP A 10 -33.92 7.87 9.53
C ASP A 10 -32.41 7.62 9.54
N ILE A 11 -31.69 8.01 10.59
CA ILE A 11 -30.23 7.82 10.64
C ILE A 11 -29.90 6.34 10.80
N GLY A 12 -30.62 5.62 11.66
CA GLY A 12 -30.40 4.19 11.88
C GLY A 12 -30.69 3.35 10.64
N SER A 13 -31.79 3.64 9.94
CA SER A 13 -32.18 2.94 8.71
C SER A 13 -31.25 3.31 7.54
N GLN A 14 -30.83 4.56 7.41
CA GLN A 14 -29.86 4.99 6.38
C GLN A 14 -28.47 4.42 6.62
N LEU A 15 -28.00 4.35 7.86
CA LEU A 15 -26.73 3.71 8.20
C LEU A 15 -26.78 2.20 7.94
N LEU A 16 -27.87 1.53 8.32
CA LEU A 16 -28.05 0.10 8.03
C LEU A 16 -28.13 -0.16 6.52
N ASN A 17 -28.89 0.63 5.77
CA ASN A 17 -28.95 0.51 4.31
C ASN A 17 -27.62 0.86 3.64
N GLY A 18 -26.83 1.77 4.22
CA GLY A 18 -25.46 2.07 3.77
C GLY A 18 -24.50 0.91 4.01
N ILE A 19 -24.53 0.30 5.19
CA ILE A 19 -23.70 -0.87 5.55
C ILE A 19 -24.09 -2.11 4.74
N PHE A 20 -25.38 -2.34 4.48
CA PHE A 20 -25.84 -3.45 3.64
C PHE A 20 -25.89 -3.11 2.14
N SER A 21 -25.42 -1.93 1.74
CA SER A 21 -25.33 -1.58 0.32
C SER A 21 -24.36 -2.52 -0.41
N LEU A 22 -24.72 -2.90 -1.64
CA LEU A 22 -23.85 -3.72 -2.49
C LEU A 22 -22.46 -3.10 -2.69
N GLN A 23 -22.38 -1.77 -2.70
CA GLN A 23 -21.13 -1.02 -2.83
C GLN A 23 -20.24 -1.17 -1.59
N PHE A 24 -20.81 -1.06 -0.39
CA PHE A 24 -20.07 -1.26 0.86
C PHE A 24 -19.61 -2.71 0.99
N LEU A 25 -20.48 -3.68 0.68
CA LEU A 25 -20.13 -5.10 0.72
C LEU A 25 -19.02 -5.46 -0.28
N GLN A 26 -19.09 -4.92 -1.51
CA GLN A 26 -18.02 -5.08 -2.51
C GLN A 26 -16.70 -4.48 -2.03
N PHE A 27 -16.74 -3.29 -1.40
CA PHE A 27 -15.56 -2.68 -0.81
C PHE A 27 -14.95 -3.56 0.29
N VAL A 28 -15.76 -4.07 1.23
CA VAL A 28 -15.28 -4.93 2.32
C VAL A 28 -14.68 -6.23 1.81
N ILE A 29 -15.34 -6.92 0.88
CA ILE A 29 -14.83 -8.17 0.30
C ILE A 29 -13.51 -7.92 -0.42
N ALA A 30 -13.45 -6.86 -1.22
CA ALA A 30 -12.25 -6.56 -1.99
C ALA A 30 -11.10 -6.12 -1.07
N PHE A 31 -11.37 -5.35 -0.02
CA PHE A 31 -10.41 -5.01 1.03
C PHE A 31 -9.88 -6.25 1.75
N LEU A 32 -10.75 -7.15 2.20
CA LEU A 32 -10.36 -8.39 2.89
C LEU A 32 -9.56 -9.33 1.98
N SER A 33 -9.99 -9.49 0.73
CA SER A 33 -9.26 -10.30 -0.26
C SER A 33 -7.87 -9.71 -0.53
N PHE A 34 -7.77 -8.39 -0.64
CA PHE A 34 -6.52 -7.70 -0.87
C PHE A 34 -5.58 -7.80 0.35
N PHE A 35 -6.11 -7.54 1.55
CA PHE A 35 -5.38 -7.68 2.80
C PHE A 35 -4.86 -9.12 2.98
N GLY A 36 -5.69 -10.13 2.69
CA GLY A 36 -5.30 -11.53 2.67
C GLY A 36 -4.18 -11.83 1.67
N PHE A 37 -4.25 -11.24 0.46
CA PHE A 37 -3.19 -11.36 -0.56
C PHE A 37 -1.87 -10.75 -0.08
N VAL A 38 -1.88 -9.55 0.51
CA VAL A 38 -0.68 -8.89 1.03
C VAL A 38 -0.04 -9.71 2.15
N LEU A 39 -0.81 -10.18 3.12
CA LEU A 39 -0.28 -11.00 4.21
C LEU A 39 0.28 -12.34 3.70
N THR A 40 -0.43 -13.00 2.78
CA THR A 40 0.02 -14.28 2.23
C THR A 40 1.28 -14.10 1.39
N SER A 41 1.35 -13.05 0.57
CA SER A 41 2.54 -12.76 -0.22
C SER A 41 3.75 -12.44 0.65
N ALA A 42 3.59 -11.68 1.74
CA ALA A 42 4.67 -11.42 2.70
C ALA A 42 5.24 -12.72 3.29
N VAL A 43 4.38 -13.65 3.72
CA VAL A 43 4.79 -14.95 4.27
C VAL A 43 5.58 -15.78 3.25
N ILE A 44 5.15 -15.79 1.98
CA ILE A 44 5.84 -16.52 0.91
C ILE A 44 7.17 -15.84 0.57
N LEU A 45 7.20 -14.51 0.47
CA LEU A 45 8.38 -13.74 0.13
C LEU A 45 9.49 -13.88 1.19
N ILE A 46 9.14 -13.92 2.49
CA ILE A 46 10.13 -14.18 3.56
C ILE A 46 10.79 -15.56 3.39
N LEU A 47 10.02 -16.59 3.04
CA LEU A 47 10.57 -17.92 2.79
C LEU A 47 11.45 -17.93 1.54
N ALA A 48 10.97 -17.30 0.46
CA ALA A 48 11.71 -17.17 -0.79
C ALA A 48 13.03 -16.43 -0.60
N GLU A 49 13.03 -15.31 0.12
CA GLU A 49 14.22 -14.53 0.46
C GLU A 49 15.26 -15.39 1.18
N ARG A 50 14.85 -16.14 2.21
CA ARG A 50 15.78 -17.04 2.93
C ARG A 50 16.38 -18.11 2.01
N LYS A 51 15.61 -18.66 1.08
CA LYS A 51 16.09 -19.68 0.14
C LYS A 51 17.02 -19.11 -0.92
N VAL A 52 16.64 -18.00 -1.54
CA VAL A 52 17.45 -17.33 -2.56
C VAL A 52 18.78 -16.87 -1.96
N MET A 53 18.76 -16.24 -0.78
CA MET A 53 19.99 -15.83 -0.09
C MET A 53 20.87 -17.01 0.30
N ALA A 54 20.28 -18.15 0.68
CA ALA A 54 21.03 -19.37 0.96
C ALA A 54 21.72 -19.91 -0.31
N TRP A 55 20.99 -19.99 -1.43
CA TRP A 55 21.55 -20.40 -2.72
C TRP A 55 22.65 -19.47 -3.24
N MET A 56 22.49 -18.16 -3.07
CA MET A 56 23.53 -17.18 -3.41
C MET A 56 24.81 -17.37 -2.57
N GLN A 57 24.67 -17.86 -1.34
CA GLN A 57 25.76 -18.13 -0.41
C GLN A 57 26.28 -19.57 -0.47
N ASP A 58 25.85 -20.36 -1.46
CA ASP A 58 26.18 -21.78 -1.59
C ASP A 58 25.89 -22.60 -0.31
N ARG A 59 24.78 -22.28 0.35
CA ARG A 59 24.28 -23.03 1.50
C ARG A 59 22.82 -23.44 1.30
N ILE A 60 22.43 -24.47 2.02
CA ILE A 60 21.06 -25.00 1.98
C ILE A 60 20.15 -24.10 2.83
N GLY A 61 19.04 -23.63 2.26
CA GLY A 61 18.04 -22.81 2.95
C GLY A 61 17.21 -23.60 3.97
N PRO A 62 16.04 -23.10 4.39
CA PRO A 62 15.15 -23.85 5.29
C PRO A 62 14.60 -25.13 4.64
N PHE A 63 14.84 -26.30 5.25
CA PHE A 63 14.34 -27.61 4.80
C PHE A 63 13.66 -28.47 5.89
N HIS A 64 13.79 -28.11 7.17
CA HIS A 64 13.40 -28.99 8.29
C HIS A 64 11.91 -28.88 8.70
N THR A 65 11.29 -27.72 8.53
CA THR A 65 9.91 -27.43 8.97
C THR A 65 8.91 -27.71 7.84
N GLY A 66 8.58 -28.98 7.65
CA GLY A 66 7.66 -29.47 6.61
C GLY A 66 8.33 -29.68 5.24
N PRO A 67 7.57 -30.11 4.21
CA PRO A 67 8.09 -30.31 2.87
C PRO A 67 8.72 -29.02 2.35
N TRP A 68 10.01 -29.06 2.03
CA TRP A 68 10.80 -27.91 1.55
C TRP A 68 10.79 -26.70 2.49
N GLY A 69 10.52 -26.88 3.79
CA GLY A 69 10.51 -25.78 4.75
C GLY A 69 9.31 -24.84 4.67
N LEU A 70 8.22 -25.23 3.99
CA LEU A 70 7.02 -24.40 3.80
C LEU A 70 6.36 -23.96 5.12
N LEU A 71 6.48 -24.76 6.18
CA LEU A 71 5.89 -24.43 7.48
C LEU A 71 6.79 -23.52 8.33
N GLN A 72 7.96 -23.13 7.85
CA GLN A 72 8.89 -22.30 8.62
C GLN A 72 8.27 -20.96 9.01
N THR A 73 7.62 -20.28 8.08
CA THR A 73 7.06 -18.96 8.32
C THR A 73 5.80 -19.02 9.19
N VAL A 74 5.03 -20.11 9.12
CA VAL A 74 3.93 -20.40 10.05
C VAL A 74 4.47 -20.61 11.47
N ALA A 75 5.57 -21.36 11.62
CA ALA A 75 6.23 -21.54 12.91
C ALA A 75 6.81 -20.22 13.46
N ASP A 76 7.34 -19.35 12.60
CA ASP A 76 7.82 -18.02 12.99
C ASP A 76 6.67 -17.13 13.50
N VAL A 77 5.50 -17.15 12.83
CA VAL A 77 4.30 -16.43 13.31
C VAL A 77 3.85 -16.98 14.66
N GLY A 78 3.75 -18.31 14.80
CA GLY A 78 3.38 -18.93 16.07
C GLY A 78 4.35 -18.57 17.20
N LYS A 79 5.66 -18.54 16.91
CA LYS A 79 6.69 -18.09 17.86
C LYS A 79 6.50 -16.64 18.28
N LEU A 80 6.17 -15.73 17.34
CA LEU A 80 5.96 -14.32 17.64
C LEU A 80 4.71 -14.09 18.48
N LEU A 81 3.61 -14.83 18.24
CA LEU A 81 2.38 -14.73 19.03
C LEU A 81 2.53 -15.25 20.46
N LEU A 82 3.34 -16.29 20.65
CA LEU A 82 3.64 -16.85 21.98
C LEU A 82 4.71 -16.04 22.72
N LYS A 83 5.38 -15.12 22.04
CA LYS A 83 6.47 -14.35 22.63
C LYS A 83 5.91 -13.31 23.58
N GLU A 84 6.52 -13.21 24.76
CA GLU A 84 6.21 -12.16 25.73
C GLU A 84 6.44 -10.77 25.11
N ASP A 85 5.42 -9.91 25.22
CA ASP A 85 5.47 -8.52 24.80
C ASP A 85 6.08 -7.64 25.89
N ILE A 86 7.37 -7.36 25.75
CA ILE A 86 8.16 -6.59 26.71
C ILE A 86 8.17 -5.09 26.36
N HIS A 87 7.68 -4.27 27.27
CA HIS A 87 7.70 -2.81 27.15
C HIS A 87 8.85 -2.21 27.95
N ALA A 88 9.59 -1.27 27.35
CA ALA A 88 10.62 -0.54 28.07
C ALA A 88 9.98 0.40 29.13
N VAL A 89 10.43 0.31 30.38
CA VAL A 89 9.82 1.02 31.53
C VAL A 89 9.80 2.54 31.34
N LYS A 90 10.80 3.10 30.65
CA LYS A 90 10.94 4.54 30.41
C LYS A 90 10.43 4.99 29.03
N ALA A 91 9.89 4.08 28.21
CA ALA A 91 9.35 4.42 26.90
C ALA A 91 7.98 5.12 27.02
N ASP A 92 7.65 5.96 26.04
CA ASP A 92 6.29 6.48 25.92
C ASP A 92 5.37 5.37 25.39
N LYS A 93 4.50 4.86 26.26
CA LYS A 93 3.63 3.72 25.95
C LYS A 93 2.69 3.99 24.78
N SER A 94 2.11 5.20 24.72
CA SER A 94 1.12 5.55 23.71
C SER A 94 1.74 5.60 22.33
N LEU A 95 2.88 6.28 22.24
CA LEU A 95 3.62 6.47 21.00
C LEU A 95 4.29 5.17 20.54
N PHE A 96 4.76 4.34 21.48
CA PHE A 96 5.38 3.04 21.19
C PHE A 96 4.37 2.05 20.60
N LEU A 97 3.14 2.02 21.12
CA LEU A 97 2.06 1.16 20.61
C LEU A 97 1.47 1.65 19.28
N LEU A 98 1.40 2.97 19.09
CA LEU A 98 0.86 3.54 17.85
C LEU A 98 1.84 3.50 16.69
N ALA A 99 3.16 3.55 16.93
CA ALA A 99 4.16 3.65 15.88
C ALA A 99 4.06 2.55 14.79
N PRO A 100 3.91 1.25 15.13
CA PRO A 100 3.72 0.21 14.10
C PRO A 100 2.44 0.40 13.27
N SER A 101 1.36 0.89 13.90
CA SER A 101 0.09 1.14 13.22
C SER A 101 0.19 2.33 12.26
N VAL A 102 0.84 3.42 12.69
CA VAL A 102 1.09 4.62 11.87
C VAL A 102 2.01 4.29 10.69
N PHE A 103 2.94 3.33 10.85
CA PHE A 103 3.76 2.85 9.74
C PHE A 103 2.95 1.97 8.76
N MET A 104 2.15 1.03 9.27
CA MET A 104 1.47 0.04 8.42
C MET A 104 0.23 0.59 7.70
N ALA A 105 -0.52 1.49 8.34
CA ALA A 105 -1.73 2.07 7.77
C ALA A 105 -1.53 2.74 6.39
N PRO A 106 -0.57 3.66 6.19
CA PRO A 106 -0.32 4.27 4.89
C PRO A 106 0.16 3.26 3.84
N VAL A 107 0.93 2.24 4.24
CA VAL A 107 1.39 1.18 3.32
C VAL A 107 0.19 0.43 2.74
N ILE A 108 -0.76 0.01 3.58
CA ILE A 108 -1.99 -0.65 3.11
C ILE A 108 -2.83 0.31 2.28
N ALA A 109 -2.94 1.57 2.69
CA ALA A 109 -3.70 2.59 1.98
C ALA A 109 -3.15 2.84 0.57
N ALA A 110 -1.82 2.92 0.40
CA ALA A 110 -1.17 3.16 -0.89
C ALA A 110 -1.57 2.15 -1.98
N PHE A 111 -1.83 0.90 -1.61
CA PHE A 111 -2.28 -0.13 -2.54
C PHE A 111 -3.72 0.05 -3.05
N ALA A 112 -4.54 0.88 -2.40
CA ALA A 112 -5.94 1.08 -2.78
C ALA A 112 -6.12 1.66 -4.19
N VAL A 113 -5.09 2.32 -4.73
CA VAL A 113 -5.12 2.96 -6.06
C VAL A 113 -4.54 2.04 -7.15
N ILE A 114 -3.80 0.98 -6.78
CA ILE A 114 -3.14 0.10 -7.75
C ILE A 114 -4.18 -0.82 -8.41
N PRO A 115 -4.37 -0.77 -9.74
CA PRO A 115 -5.32 -1.63 -10.43
C PRO A 115 -4.73 -3.02 -10.67
N PHE A 116 -5.20 -4.02 -9.93
CA PHE A 116 -4.74 -5.42 -10.07
C PHE A 116 -5.37 -6.17 -11.24
N SER A 117 -6.57 -5.76 -11.67
CA SER A 117 -7.29 -6.40 -12.77
C SER A 117 -8.19 -5.39 -13.49
N PRO A 118 -8.32 -5.47 -14.83
CA PRO A 118 -9.29 -4.67 -15.59
C PRO A 118 -10.74 -4.91 -15.14
N TYR A 119 -11.01 -6.10 -14.60
CA TYR A 119 -12.36 -6.56 -14.23
C TYR A 119 -12.68 -6.36 -12.75
N ILE A 120 -11.67 -6.15 -11.90
CA ILE A 120 -11.83 -5.96 -10.45
C ILE A 120 -11.53 -4.50 -10.13
N GLY A 121 -12.56 -3.66 -10.14
CA GLY A 121 -12.47 -2.27 -9.72
C GLY A 121 -12.66 -2.15 -8.21
N LEU A 122 -11.57 -1.94 -7.47
CA LEU A 122 -11.66 -1.36 -6.13
C LEU A 122 -12.12 0.10 -6.28
N PRO A 123 -12.99 0.65 -5.41
CA PRO A 123 -13.45 2.04 -5.51
C PRO A 123 -12.29 3.06 -5.59
N GLY A 124 -11.16 2.77 -4.92
CA GLY A 124 -9.95 3.61 -4.96
C GLY A 124 -9.17 3.57 -6.28
N THR A 125 -9.34 2.54 -7.11
CA THR A 125 -8.60 2.43 -8.40
C THR A 125 -9.07 3.41 -9.46
N ALA A 126 -10.26 4.00 -9.29
CA ALA A 126 -10.81 5.02 -10.18
C ALA A 126 -10.46 6.45 -9.74
N LEU A 127 -9.56 6.62 -8.77
CA LEU A 127 -9.19 7.94 -8.29
C LEU A 127 -8.45 8.71 -9.39
N ALA A 128 -8.99 9.88 -9.78
CA ALA A 128 -8.38 10.73 -10.78
C ALA A 128 -6.97 11.18 -10.35
N THR A 129 -6.76 11.43 -9.05
CA THR A 129 -5.48 11.84 -8.44
C THR A 129 -4.63 10.66 -7.96
N GLY A 130 -4.62 9.56 -8.71
CA GLY A 130 -4.02 8.29 -8.26
C GLY A 130 -2.54 8.38 -7.90
N ILE A 131 -1.70 8.99 -8.75
CA ILE A 131 -0.27 9.13 -8.49
C ILE A 131 -0.01 10.00 -7.25
N ILE A 132 -0.74 11.11 -7.12
CA ILE A 132 -0.59 12.03 -5.97
C ILE A 132 -0.98 11.33 -4.68
N TYR A 133 -2.07 10.57 -4.70
CA TYR A 133 -2.48 9.76 -3.54
C TYR A 133 -1.41 8.75 -3.15
N TYR A 134 -0.83 8.03 -4.11
CA TYR A 134 0.21 7.04 -3.86
C TYR A 134 1.43 7.68 -3.18
N VAL A 135 1.91 8.81 -3.72
CA VAL A 135 3.02 9.58 -3.13
C VAL A 135 2.67 10.11 -1.74
N ALA A 136 1.47 10.65 -1.56
CA ALA A 136 1.04 11.17 -0.26
C ALA A 136 0.99 10.07 0.81
N MET A 137 0.53 8.87 0.45
CA MET A 137 0.52 7.73 1.36
C MET A 137 1.94 7.23 1.63
N SER A 138 2.82 7.14 0.63
CA SER A 138 4.21 6.70 0.85
C SER A 138 4.92 7.63 1.84
N SER A 139 4.76 8.95 1.74
CA SER A 139 5.47 9.89 2.61
C SER A 139 5.08 9.85 4.10
N ILE A 140 3.92 9.27 4.45
CA ILE A 140 3.45 9.23 5.83
C ILE A 140 4.17 8.15 6.65
N ASP A 141 4.68 7.08 6.01
CA ASP A 141 5.30 5.94 6.70
C ASP A 141 6.57 6.35 7.50
N VAL A 142 7.31 7.36 7.00
CA VAL A 142 8.50 7.95 7.63
C VAL A 142 8.18 8.43 9.05
N VAL A 143 6.98 8.97 9.27
CA VAL A 143 6.53 9.43 10.58
C VAL A 143 6.46 8.26 11.56
N GLY A 144 6.00 7.09 11.12
CA GLY A 144 5.97 5.87 11.93
C GLY A 144 7.38 5.42 12.36
N VAL A 145 8.37 5.54 11.48
CA VAL A 145 9.77 5.19 11.77
C VAL A 145 10.37 6.13 12.83
N ILE A 146 10.17 7.45 12.68
CA ILE A 146 10.63 8.44 13.67
C ILE A 146 9.93 8.23 15.01
N MET A 147 8.62 7.98 14.98
CA MET A 147 7.81 7.72 16.16
C MET A 147 8.29 6.48 16.93
N ALA A 148 8.62 5.40 16.23
CA ALA A 148 9.21 4.20 16.83
C ALA A 148 10.58 4.48 17.46
N GLY A 149 11.45 5.23 16.77
CA GLY A 149 12.78 5.59 17.27
C GLY A 149 12.71 6.48 18.53
N TRP A 150 11.86 7.50 18.52
CA TRP A 150 11.67 8.43 19.63
C TRP A 150 11.00 7.78 20.85
N SER A 151 9.92 7.03 20.62
CA SER A 151 9.12 6.40 21.70
C SER A 151 9.91 5.42 22.56
N SER A 152 10.92 4.76 21.98
CA SER A 152 11.79 3.79 22.65
C SER A 152 12.61 4.36 23.83
N ASN A 153 12.72 5.69 23.94
CA ASN A 153 13.54 6.39 24.93
C ASN A 153 14.99 5.85 25.03
N ASN A 154 15.56 5.46 23.88
CA ASN A 154 16.94 5.00 23.76
C ASN A 154 17.68 5.79 22.68
N LYS A 155 18.78 6.45 23.06
CA LYS A 155 19.62 7.25 22.14
C LYS A 155 20.08 6.46 20.91
N TYR A 156 20.38 5.16 21.06
CA TYR A 156 20.81 4.33 19.93
C TYR A 156 19.70 4.07 18.93
N SER A 157 18.48 3.77 19.42
CA SER A 157 17.31 3.57 18.57
C SER A 157 16.89 4.89 17.90
N LEU A 158 16.98 6.02 18.62
CA LEU A 158 16.71 7.34 18.05
C LEU A 158 17.67 7.70 16.92
N ILE A 159 18.97 7.49 17.09
CA ILE A 159 19.96 7.75 16.02
C ILE A 159 19.72 6.83 14.82
N GLY A 160 19.38 5.55 15.05
CA GLY A 160 18.99 4.62 13.99
C GLY A 160 17.75 5.09 13.23
N GLY A 161 16.69 5.48 13.95
CA GLY A 161 15.46 5.99 13.38
C GLY A 161 15.66 7.27 12.56
N LEU A 162 16.47 8.21 13.05
CA LEU A 162 16.80 9.44 12.32
C LEU A 162 17.58 9.16 11.03
N ARG A 163 18.50 8.18 11.03
CA ARG A 163 19.23 7.77 9.82
C ARG A 163 18.31 7.14 8.79
N SER A 164 17.43 6.23 9.22
CA SER A 164 16.43 5.62 8.34
C SER A 164 15.47 6.66 7.77
N ALA A 165 14.99 7.59 8.59
CA ALA A 165 14.10 8.66 8.14
C ALA A 165 14.79 9.58 7.11
N ALA A 166 16.02 10.02 7.40
CA ALA A 166 16.79 10.82 6.45
C ALA A 166 17.00 10.10 5.11
N GLN A 167 17.28 8.80 5.16
CA GLN A 167 17.40 7.97 3.96
C GLN A 167 16.08 7.90 3.18
N MET A 168 14.97 7.57 3.85
CA MET A 168 13.66 7.42 3.21
C MET A 168 13.22 8.72 2.52
N ILE A 169 13.28 9.85 3.24
CA ILE A 169 12.95 11.17 2.67
C ILE A 169 13.84 11.50 1.48
N SER A 170 15.14 11.20 1.56
CA SER A 170 16.08 11.49 0.48
C SER A 170 15.81 10.67 -0.78
N TYR A 171 15.25 9.46 -0.67
CA TYR A 171 14.88 8.64 -1.82
C TYR A 171 13.46 8.89 -2.33
N GLU A 172 12.57 9.48 -1.53
CA GLU A 172 11.26 9.90 -2.00
C GLU A 172 11.34 11.03 -3.03
N LEU A 173 12.20 12.04 -2.81
CA LEU A 173 12.27 13.19 -3.71
C LEU A 173 12.66 12.78 -5.15
N PRO A 174 13.71 11.97 -5.40
CA PRO A 174 13.99 11.44 -6.71
C PRO A 174 12.86 10.60 -7.31
N LEU A 175 12.15 9.81 -6.49
CA LEU A 175 11.01 9.02 -6.93
C LEU A 175 9.87 9.91 -7.43
N VAL A 176 9.55 10.99 -6.70
CA VAL A 176 8.55 11.98 -7.12
C VAL A 176 8.96 12.65 -8.42
N LEU A 177 10.23 13.07 -8.54
CA LEU A 177 10.75 13.67 -9.78
C LEU A 177 10.69 12.69 -10.97
N ALA A 178 10.94 11.41 -10.75
CA ALA A 178 10.80 10.39 -11.77
C ALA A 178 9.34 10.23 -12.22
N LEU A 179 8.37 10.28 -11.30
CA LEU A 179 6.94 10.21 -11.62
C LEU A 179 6.46 11.42 -12.44
N VAL A 180 7.01 12.62 -12.20
CA VAL A 180 6.67 13.82 -13.01
C VAL A 180 6.92 13.58 -14.49
N SER A 181 8.00 12.88 -14.86
CA SER A 181 8.29 12.57 -16.27
C SER A 181 7.20 11.72 -16.94
N VAL A 182 6.59 10.80 -16.19
CA VAL A 182 5.47 9.97 -16.68
C VAL A 182 4.23 10.84 -16.88
N VAL A 183 3.93 11.74 -15.95
CA VAL A 183 2.81 12.68 -16.08
C VAL A 183 3.00 13.58 -17.30
N MET A 184 4.20 14.11 -17.51
CA MET A 184 4.52 14.90 -18.71
C MET A 184 4.32 14.10 -19.99
N LEU A 185 4.71 12.82 -20.01
CA LEU A 185 4.51 11.93 -21.16
C LEU A 185 3.02 11.73 -21.47
N THR A 186 2.18 11.52 -20.46
CA THR A 186 0.73 11.41 -20.68
C THR A 186 0.13 12.70 -21.26
N SER A 187 0.63 13.86 -20.83
CA SER A 187 0.19 15.15 -21.35
C SER A 187 0.66 15.38 -22.79
N ALA A 188 1.86 14.93 -23.14
CA ALA A 188 2.38 15.03 -24.51
C ALA A 188 1.62 14.11 -25.48
N LEU A 189 1.12 12.98 -25.00
CA LEU A 189 0.35 12.00 -25.79
C LEU A 189 -1.17 12.27 -25.77
N ALA A 190 -1.62 13.29 -25.05
CA ALA A 190 -3.03 13.65 -24.95
C ALA A 190 -3.59 14.12 -26.31
N GLY A 191 -4.33 13.25 -26.99
CA GLY A 191 -4.85 13.46 -28.35
C GLY A 191 -4.39 12.40 -29.36
N SER A 192 -3.48 11.51 -28.97
CA SER A 192 -3.06 10.37 -29.77
C SER A 192 -4.14 9.27 -29.83
N PRO A 193 -4.31 8.55 -30.97
CA PRO A 193 -5.22 7.41 -31.07
C PRO A 193 -4.99 6.37 -29.95
N GLY A 194 -6.03 6.09 -29.16
CA GLY A 194 -5.98 5.15 -28.03
C GLY A 194 -5.83 5.79 -26.65
N TYR A 195 -5.72 7.13 -26.56
CA TYR A 195 -5.74 7.84 -25.28
C TYR A 195 -7.13 7.83 -24.63
N PRO A 196 -7.27 7.42 -23.34
CA PRO A 196 -8.57 7.31 -22.67
C PRO A 196 -9.20 8.66 -22.28
N GLY A 197 -8.42 9.75 -22.24
CA GLY A 197 -8.87 11.08 -21.82
C GLY A 197 -9.22 12.05 -22.95
N SER A 198 -9.71 13.23 -22.59
CA SER A 198 -9.95 14.32 -23.55
C SER A 198 -8.63 14.84 -24.13
N SER A 199 -8.62 15.16 -25.42
CA SER A 199 -7.47 15.76 -26.11
C SER A 199 -6.96 16.99 -25.37
N GLY A 200 -5.66 17.06 -25.12
CA GLY A 200 -5.00 18.22 -24.48
C GLY A 200 -4.94 18.23 -22.94
N ILE A 201 -5.51 17.25 -22.23
CA ILE A 201 -5.37 17.12 -20.76
C ILE A 201 -4.66 15.80 -20.43
N GLY A 202 -3.46 15.88 -19.85
CA GLY A 202 -2.73 14.72 -19.34
C GLY A 202 -3.42 14.10 -18.11
N THR A 203 -3.23 12.80 -17.91
CA THR A 203 -3.83 12.06 -16.79
C THR A 203 -2.81 11.78 -15.70
N ILE A 204 -3.26 11.86 -14.46
CA ILE A 204 -2.51 11.46 -13.26
C ILE A 204 -3.15 10.25 -12.56
N SER A 205 -4.14 9.62 -13.21
CA SER A 205 -4.76 8.38 -12.74
C SER A 205 -3.91 7.18 -13.15
N ILE A 206 -3.58 6.32 -12.19
CA ILE A 206 -2.79 5.11 -12.45
C ILE A 206 -3.52 4.15 -13.40
N ARG A 207 -4.84 4.07 -13.30
CA ARG A 207 -5.67 3.20 -14.15
C ARG A 207 -5.62 3.61 -15.62
N GLU A 208 -5.85 4.89 -15.90
CA GLU A 208 -5.85 5.40 -17.27
C GLU A 208 -4.47 5.27 -17.93
N ILE A 209 -3.39 5.44 -17.15
CA ILE A 209 -2.03 5.22 -17.63
C ILE A 209 -1.82 3.77 -18.06
N ILE A 210 -2.31 2.80 -17.28
CA ILE A 210 -2.19 1.37 -17.60
C ILE A 210 -3.06 0.99 -18.80
N ASP A 211 -4.27 1.53 -18.89
CA ASP A 211 -5.17 1.28 -20.03
C ASP A 211 -4.54 1.82 -21.34
N PHE A 212 -3.89 2.98 -21.28
CA PHE A 212 -3.14 3.53 -22.41
C PHE A 212 -1.92 2.66 -22.80
N GLN A 213 -1.20 2.12 -21.82
CA GLN A 213 -0.10 1.18 -22.10
C GLN A 213 -0.59 -0.11 -22.77
N ASN A 214 -1.75 -0.62 -22.38
CA ASN A 214 -2.33 -1.83 -22.96
C ASN A 214 -2.86 -1.61 -24.39
N ALA A 215 -3.26 -0.39 -24.73
CA ALA A 215 -3.67 0.00 -26.08
C ALA A 215 -2.49 0.17 -27.05
N TRP A 216 -1.25 0.23 -26.54
CA TRP A 216 -0.06 0.42 -27.37
C TRP A 216 0.17 -0.78 -28.31
N PRO A 217 0.32 -0.59 -29.64
CA PRO A 217 0.58 -1.68 -30.57
C PRO A 217 1.87 -2.42 -30.22
N LYS A 218 1.80 -3.74 -30.04
CA LYS A 218 2.96 -4.61 -29.74
C LYS A 218 3.97 -4.74 -30.90
N ASN A 219 3.74 -3.98 -31.97
CA ASN A 219 4.38 -4.10 -33.27
C ASN A 219 5.62 -3.19 -33.38
N GLY A 220 5.92 -2.38 -32.35
CA GLY A 220 7.04 -1.43 -32.34
C GLY A 220 6.84 -0.21 -33.25
N VAL A 221 5.76 -0.17 -34.04
CA VAL A 221 5.35 1.01 -34.81
C VAL A 221 4.59 1.91 -33.83
N GLY A 222 5.18 3.05 -33.47
CA GLY A 222 4.53 4.06 -32.65
C GLY A 222 3.20 4.51 -33.26
N ILE A 223 2.34 5.10 -32.44
CA ILE A 223 1.06 5.64 -32.90
C ILE A 223 1.36 6.67 -34.01
N PRO A 224 0.77 6.55 -35.22
CA PRO A 224 0.96 7.57 -36.24
C PRO A 224 0.43 8.89 -35.69
N VAL A 225 1.35 9.85 -35.51
CA VAL A 225 1.06 11.23 -35.16
C VAL A 225 0.32 11.89 -36.32
#